data_AF-A0A067RF27-F1
#
_entry.id   AF-A0A067RF27-F1
#
_cell.length_a   1.000
_cell.length_b   1.000
_cell.length_c   1.000
_cell.angle_alpha   90.00
_cell.angle_beta   90.00
_cell.angle_gamma   90.00
#
_symmetry.space_group_name_H-M   'P 1'
#
loop_
_entity.id
_entity.type
_entity.pdbx_description
1 polymer ?
#
loop_
_entity_poly.entity_id
_entity_poly.type
_entity_poly.pdbx_seq_one_letter_code
_entity_poly.pdbx_strand_id
1 'polypeptide(L)'
;MEQEDTVEHVIGHPALNKGLWVLAGLLIFIVLEKVFTSIPGKIDVQKTASDVNVKQENVYVLNNNIKELVNRHENDHHTNLKRSNAHEQKALLNPIKSTTIKVSGYLNLMANSFDNFTHGLAVGGGFLVSFPHGVLTTLAILFHEIPHEVGDFAILLKSGFSRWDAALAQIATASAGIVGAVTAVALSGATSNVESRTSWILPFTAGGFLHIALVTVLPDLLQEENPKESLLHLASLLGGIGIMAALIMVSSWWQSVVC
;
A
#
# COMPACT_ATOMS: atom_id res chain seq x y z
N MET A 1 38.96 10.97 -17.85
CA MET A 1 39.02 9.74 -17.04
C MET A 1 38.63 10.00 -15.58
N GLU A 2 38.81 11.21 -15.04
CA GLU A 2 38.43 11.58 -13.65
C GLU A 2 36.94 11.93 -13.42
N GLN A 3 36.13 12.02 -14.48
CA GLN A 3 34.70 12.40 -14.39
C GLN A 3 33.75 11.19 -14.38
N GLU A 4 34.25 9.99 -14.66
CA GLU A 4 33.46 8.75 -14.67
C GLU A 4 33.40 8.12 -13.27
N ASP A 5 34.48 8.26 -12.48
CA ASP A 5 34.58 7.75 -11.11
C ASP A 5 33.66 8.48 -10.10
N THR A 6 33.30 9.74 -10.35
CA THR A 6 32.40 10.50 -9.45
C THR A 6 30.93 10.17 -9.66
N VAL A 7 30.54 9.76 -10.87
CA VAL A 7 29.16 9.35 -11.16
C VAL A 7 28.90 7.94 -10.60
N GLU A 8 29.85 7.01 -10.72
CA GLU A 8 29.74 5.71 -10.06
C GLU A 8 29.72 5.82 -8.51
N HIS A 9 30.48 6.75 -7.93
CA HIS A 9 30.52 6.93 -6.48
C HIS A 9 29.23 7.56 -5.90
N VAL A 10 28.49 8.37 -6.67
CA VAL A 10 27.18 8.91 -6.25
C VAL A 10 26.06 7.87 -6.44
N ILE A 11 26.14 7.06 -7.50
CA ILE A 11 25.20 5.96 -7.78
C ILE A 11 25.37 4.79 -6.78
N GLY A 12 26.57 4.63 -6.22
CA GLY A 12 26.90 3.58 -5.25
C GLY A 12 26.50 3.84 -3.79
N HIS A 13 25.86 4.96 -3.45
CA HIS A 13 25.48 5.21 -2.06
C HIS A 13 24.34 4.26 -1.64
N PRO A 14 24.50 3.45 -0.56
CA PRO A 14 23.50 2.46 -0.15
C PRO A 14 22.13 3.06 0.18
N ALA A 15 22.07 4.36 0.50
CA ALA A 15 20.82 5.10 0.69
C ALA A 15 20.09 5.39 -0.62
N LEU A 16 20.81 5.69 -1.71
CA LEU A 16 20.22 5.97 -3.02
C LEU A 16 19.59 4.70 -3.63
N ASN A 17 20.26 3.56 -3.47
CA ASN A 17 19.75 2.26 -3.91
C ASN A 17 18.45 1.87 -3.17
N LYS A 18 18.38 2.11 -1.86
CA LYS A 18 17.14 1.89 -1.09
C LYS A 18 16.01 2.82 -1.56
N GLY A 19 16.31 4.09 -1.81
CA GLY A 19 15.35 5.05 -2.34
C GLY A 19 14.79 4.64 -3.70
N LEU A 20 15.62 4.07 -4.58
CA LEU A 20 15.18 3.57 -5.89
C LEU A 20 14.19 2.41 -5.75
N TRP A 21 14.40 1.50 -4.79
CA TRP A 21 13.45 0.43 -4.51
C TRP A 21 12.12 0.92 -3.94
N VAL A 22 12.13 1.97 -3.10
CA VAL A 22 10.90 2.64 -2.66
C VAL A 22 10.12 3.19 -3.85
N LEU A 23 10.80 3.91 -4.75
CA LEU A 23 10.18 4.43 -5.97
C LEU A 23 9.66 3.30 -6.88
N ALA A 24 10.41 2.22 -7.02
CA ALA A 24 9.99 1.05 -7.78
C ALA A 24 8.72 0.43 -7.20
N GLY A 25 8.63 0.26 -5.88
CA GLY A 25 7.43 -0.20 -5.19
C GLY A 25 6.22 0.68 -5.44
N LEU A 26 6.39 2.00 -5.26
CA LEU A 26 5.36 3.00 -5.55
C LEU A 26 4.87 2.90 -7.00
N LEU A 27 5.78 2.90 -7.98
CA LEU A 27 5.43 2.83 -9.40
C LEU A 27 4.75 1.50 -9.78
N ILE A 28 5.23 0.38 -9.25
CA ILE A 28 4.64 -0.93 -9.52
C ILE A 28 3.22 -1.01 -8.95
N PHE A 29 3.00 -0.51 -7.73
CA PHE A 29 1.65 -0.48 -7.16
C PHE A 29 0.71 0.45 -7.94
N ILE A 30 1.19 1.59 -8.43
CA ILE A 30 0.43 2.45 -9.36
C ILE A 30 0.06 1.68 -10.63
N VAL A 31 1.03 1.01 -11.25
CA VAL A 31 0.78 0.24 -12.49
C VAL A 31 -0.20 -0.88 -12.23
N LEU A 32 -0.03 -1.64 -11.13
CA LEU A 32 -0.94 -2.71 -10.76
C LEU A 32 -2.36 -2.17 -10.51
N GLU A 33 -2.51 -1.09 -9.76
CA GLU A 33 -3.81 -0.44 -9.58
C GLU A 33 -4.44 -0.06 -10.92
N LYS A 34 -3.66 0.56 -11.83
CA LYS A 34 -4.13 0.93 -13.16
C LYS A 34 -4.51 -0.29 -13.99
N VAL A 35 -3.75 -1.38 -13.93
CA VAL A 35 -4.06 -2.63 -14.63
C VAL A 35 -5.34 -3.24 -14.05
N PHE A 36 -5.46 -3.38 -12.74
CA PHE A 36 -6.65 -3.95 -12.09
C PHE A 36 -7.91 -3.10 -12.27
N THR A 37 -7.77 -1.77 -12.33
CA THR A 37 -8.88 -0.86 -12.66
C THR A 37 -9.20 -0.81 -14.16
N SER A 38 -8.24 -1.15 -15.03
CA SER A 38 -8.41 -1.18 -16.49
C SER A 38 -8.89 -2.52 -17.03
N ILE A 39 -8.80 -3.62 -16.28
CA ILE A 39 -9.36 -4.92 -16.68
C ILE A 39 -10.88 -4.87 -16.50
N PRO A 40 -11.69 -4.79 -17.59
CA PRO A 40 -13.12 -4.94 -17.47
C PRO A 40 -13.46 -6.37 -17.06
N GLY A 41 -14.03 -6.54 -15.86
CA GLY A 41 -14.90 -7.68 -15.60
C GLY A 41 -14.27 -8.99 -15.12
N LYS A 42 -13.37 -8.96 -14.13
CA LYS A 42 -13.02 -10.20 -13.38
C LYS A 42 -12.71 -10.01 -11.89
N ILE A 43 -13.26 -9.00 -11.23
CA ILE A 43 -13.39 -8.99 -9.77
C ILE A 43 -14.87 -9.22 -9.46
N ASP A 44 -15.14 -10.36 -8.85
CA ASP A 44 -16.45 -10.97 -8.66
C ASP A 44 -17.49 -9.99 -8.09
N VAL A 45 -18.38 -9.49 -8.96
CA VAL A 45 -19.63 -8.78 -8.60
C VAL A 45 -20.80 -9.77 -8.69
N GLN A 46 -20.57 -11.05 -8.42
CA GLN A 46 -21.61 -12.08 -8.56
C GLN A 46 -22.33 -12.41 -7.23
N LYS A 47 -22.71 -11.40 -6.43
CA LYS A 47 -23.74 -11.62 -5.39
C LYS A 47 -24.66 -10.46 -5.01
N THR A 48 -24.53 -9.28 -5.65
CA THR A 48 -25.41 -8.13 -5.37
C THR A 48 -25.96 -7.48 -6.65
N ALA A 49 -26.17 -8.27 -7.70
CA ALA A 49 -26.72 -7.80 -8.97
C ALA A 49 -27.95 -8.62 -9.42
N SER A 50 -28.71 -9.17 -8.48
CA SER A 50 -29.97 -9.84 -8.82
C SER A 50 -31.13 -8.88 -9.11
N ASP A 51 -30.97 -7.56 -9.00
CA ASP A 51 -32.11 -6.63 -9.17
C ASP A 51 -31.91 -5.44 -10.11
N VAL A 52 -30.79 -5.27 -10.83
CA VAL A 52 -30.70 -4.20 -11.83
C VAL A 52 -30.01 -4.66 -13.10
N ASN A 53 -30.84 -4.93 -14.10
CA ASN A 53 -30.47 -5.21 -15.49
C ASN A 53 -29.88 -3.94 -16.14
N VAL A 54 -28.55 -3.83 -16.21
CA VAL A 54 -27.87 -2.86 -17.09
C VAL A 54 -26.86 -3.61 -17.96
N LYS A 55 -27.16 -3.68 -19.26
CA LYS A 55 -26.29 -4.24 -20.31
C LYS A 55 -24.96 -3.49 -20.35
N GLN A 56 -23.89 -4.27 -20.29
CA GLN A 56 -22.47 -3.89 -20.17
C GLN A 56 -21.83 -3.34 -21.47
N GLU A 57 -22.63 -2.96 -22.46
CA GLU A 57 -22.15 -2.58 -23.81
C GLU A 57 -21.75 -1.10 -23.93
N ASN A 58 -22.16 -0.25 -22.98
CA ASN A 58 -22.02 1.21 -23.10
C ASN A 58 -20.72 1.81 -22.49
N VAL A 59 -19.89 1.01 -21.81
CA VAL A 59 -18.75 1.55 -21.04
C VAL A 59 -17.54 1.89 -21.93
N TYR A 60 -17.36 1.21 -23.07
CA TYR A 60 -16.24 1.46 -23.98
C TYR A 60 -16.51 2.57 -25.00
N VAL A 61 -17.75 2.74 -25.43
CA VAL A 61 -18.12 3.71 -26.48
C VAL A 61 -18.12 5.15 -25.94
N LEU A 62 -18.26 5.34 -24.63
CA LEU A 62 -18.34 6.69 -24.03
C LEU A 62 -16.97 7.40 -23.95
N ASN A 63 -15.86 6.66 -23.87
CA ASN A 63 -14.52 7.25 -23.68
C ASN A 63 -14.06 8.09 -24.89
N ASN A 64 -14.43 7.66 -26.11
CA ASN A 64 -14.08 8.40 -27.32
C ASN A 64 -15.01 9.60 -27.57
N ASN A 65 -16.28 9.51 -27.16
CA ASN A 65 -17.26 10.59 -27.35
C ASN A 65 -17.09 11.72 -26.31
N ILE A 66 -16.61 11.44 -25.09
CA ILE A 66 -16.31 12.47 -24.09
C ILE A 66 -15.17 13.38 -24.55
N LYS A 67 -14.14 12.82 -25.21
CA LYS A 67 -13.01 13.61 -25.74
C LYS A 67 -13.45 14.53 -26.89
N GLU A 68 -14.45 14.11 -27.66
CA GLU A 68 -15.02 14.90 -28.75
C GLU A 68 -16.03 15.95 -28.28
N LEU A 69 -16.80 15.67 -27.22
CA LEU A 69 -17.75 16.61 -26.61
C LEU A 69 -17.06 17.71 -25.81
N VAL A 70 -15.98 17.40 -25.09
CA VAL A 70 -15.19 18.41 -24.36
C VAL A 70 -14.52 19.40 -25.32
N ASN A 71 -14.04 18.94 -26.48
CA ASN A 71 -13.44 19.83 -27.48
C ASN A 71 -14.47 20.64 -28.29
N ARG A 72 -15.74 20.22 -28.36
CA ARG A 72 -16.79 20.97 -29.08
C ARG A 72 -17.50 22.01 -28.21
N HIS A 73 -17.36 21.96 -26.90
CA HIS A 73 -18.14 22.77 -25.97
C HIS A 73 -17.39 24.00 -25.41
N GLU A 74 -16.33 24.45 -26.07
CA GLU A 74 -15.62 25.71 -25.72
C GLU A 74 -16.25 26.95 -26.39
N ASN A 75 -17.21 26.79 -27.31
CA ASN A 75 -17.67 27.90 -28.17
C ASN A 75 -19.12 28.38 -28.04
N ASP A 76 -19.96 27.90 -27.12
CA ASP A 76 -21.34 28.46 -27.05
C ASP A 76 -21.98 28.54 -25.66
N HIS A 77 -22.78 29.61 -25.53
CA HIS A 77 -23.24 30.29 -24.32
C HIS A 77 -24.14 29.52 -23.33
N HIS A 78 -23.91 29.82 -22.04
CA HIS A 78 -24.83 30.08 -20.92
C HIS A 78 -26.14 29.28 -20.67
N THR A 79 -26.20 28.77 -19.44
CA THR A 79 -27.37 28.73 -18.53
C THR A 79 -28.54 27.80 -18.87
N ASN A 80 -28.38 26.50 -18.56
CA ASN A 80 -29.38 25.63 -17.89
C ASN A 80 -28.96 24.13 -17.78
N LEU A 81 -27.73 23.76 -18.16
CA LEU A 81 -27.26 22.36 -18.18
C LEU A 81 -26.63 21.82 -16.88
N LYS A 82 -26.50 22.60 -15.80
CA LYS A 82 -25.72 22.18 -14.62
C LYS A 82 -26.38 21.07 -13.77
N ARG A 83 -27.71 20.95 -13.79
CA ARG A 83 -28.44 20.01 -12.90
C ARG A 83 -28.52 18.57 -13.44
N SER A 84 -28.53 18.39 -14.76
CA SER A 84 -28.52 17.07 -15.40
C SER A 84 -27.14 16.41 -15.30
N ASN A 85 -26.08 17.18 -15.56
CA ASN A 85 -24.71 16.68 -15.59
C ASN A 85 -24.21 16.23 -14.22
N ALA A 86 -24.65 16.85 -13.11
CA ALA A 86 -24.21 16.47 -11.77
C ALA A 86 -24.77 15.10 -11.32
N HIS A 87 -25.97 14.74 -11.75
CA HIS A 87 -26.62 13.47 -11.39
C HIS A 87 -26.01 12.31 -12.19
N GLU A 88 -25.71 12.53 -13.47
CA GLU A 88 -25.08 11.57 -14.37
C GLU A 88 -23.58 11.38 -14.05
N GLN A 89 -22.87 12.45 -13.71
CA GLN A 89 -21.48 12.40 -13.24
C GLN A 89 -21.36 11.69 -11.88
N LYS A 90 -22.29 11.91 -10.94
CA LYS A 90 -22.35 11.13 -9.68
C LYS A 90 -22.63 9.64 -9.92
N ALA A 91 -23.50 9.32 -10.87
CA ALA A 91 -23.86 7.94 -11.20
C ALA A 91 -22.67 7.14 -11.78
N LEU A 92 -21.78 7.80 -12.54
CA LEU A 92 -20.54 7.18 -13.06
C LEU A 92 -19.36 7.24 -12.07
N LEU A 93 -19.29 8.26 -11.22
CA LEU A 93 -18.20 8.42 -10.24
C LEU A 93 -18.30 7.45 -9.06
N ASN A 94 -19.52 7.10 -8.63
CA ASN A 94 -19.76 6.12 -7.56
C ASN A 94 -19.20 4.70 -7.87
N PRO A 95 -19.48 4.08 -9.04
CA PRO A 95 -18.94 2.76 -9.38
C PRO A 95 -17.42 2.78 -9.59
N ILE A 96 -16.85 3.85 -10.15
CA ILE A 96 -15.40 4.01 -10.29
C ILE A 96 -14.75 4.09 -8.89
N LYS A 97 -15.27 4.94 -8.00
CA LYS A 97 -14.79 5.04 -6.61
C LYS A 97 -14.90 3.71 -5.88
N SER A 98 -16.01 2.99 -6.02
CA SER A 98 -16.19 1.67 -5.41
C SER A 98 -15.18 0.63 -5.93
N THR A 99 -14.87 0.65 -7.22
CA THR A 99 -13.90 -0.27 -7.84
C THR A 99 -12.47 0.04 -7.37
N THR A 100 -12.09 1.32 -7.33
CA THR A 100 -10.78 1.75 -6.83
C THR A 100 -10.57 1.34 -5.37
N ILE A 101 -11.57 1.54 -4.51
CA ILE A 101 -11.48 1.16 -3.09
C ILE A 101 -11.32 -0.37 -2.96
N LYS A 102 -12.04 -1.18 -3.74
CA LYS A 102 -11.87 -2.64 -3.77
C LYS A 102 -10.46 -3.06 -4.20
N VAL A 103 -9.95 -2.48 -5.29
CA VAL A 103 -8.59 -2.76 -5.79
C VAL A 103 -7.55 -2.43 -4.73
N SER A 104 -7.72 -1.32 -4.02
CA SER A 104 -6.80 -0.97 -2.94
C SER A 104 -6.83 -1.96 -1.78
N GLY A 105 -7.96 -2.60 -1.47
CA GLY A 105 -8.02 -3.66 -0.46
C GLY A 105 -7.15 -4.86 -0.85
N TYR A 106 -7.20 -5.30 -2.11
CA TYR A 106 -6.35 -6.40 -2.60
C TYR A 106 -4.86 -6.03 -2.66
N LEU A 107 -4.55 -4.80 -3.08
CA LEU A 107 -3.16 -4.32 -3.06
C LEU A 107 -2.64 -4.21 -1.63
N ASN A 108 -3.48 -3.84 -0.66
CA ASN A 108 -3.12 -3.85 0.76
C ASN A 108 -2.74 -5.26 1.23
N LEU A 109 -3.55 -6.28 0.93
CA LEU A 109 -3.22 -7.68 1.28
C LEU A 109 -1.88 -8.13 0.66
N MET A 110 -1.61 -7.71 -0.57
CA MET A 110 -0.35 -8.03 -1.23
C MET A 110 0.84 -7.36 -0.56
N ALA A 111 0.76 -6.05 -0.25
CA ALA A 111 1.80 -5.35 0.51
C ALA A 111 2.01 -6.00 1.88
N ASN A 112 0.93 -6.27 2.62
CA ASN A 112 0.97 -6.92 3.93
C ASN A 112 1.59 -8.33 3.87
N SER A 113 1.40 -9.07 2.77
CA SER A 113 2.06 -10.37 2.58
C SER A 113 3.58 -10.23 2.45
N PHE A 114 4.06 -9.24 1.69
CA PHE A 114 5.51 -8.98 1.57
C PHE A 114 6.11 -8.49 2.89
N ASP A 115 5.38 -7.65 3.62
CA ASP A 115 5.81 -7.13 4.91
C ASP A 115 5.94 -8.26 5.94
N ASN A 116 4.88 -9.06 6.09
CA ASN A 116 4.88 -10.26 6.93
C ASN A 116 6.03 -11.21 6.57
N PHE A 117 6.28 -11.44 5.28
CA PHE A 117 7.42 -12.24 4.85
C PHE A 117 8.76 -11.68 5.34
N THR A 118 8.97 -10.36 5.24
CA THR A 118 10.20 -9.73 5.76
C THR A 118 10.29 -9.75 7.28
N HIS A 119 9.19 -9.62 8.00
CA HIS A 119 9.12 -9.83 9.44
C HIS A 119 9.53 -11.26 9.81
N GLY A 120 9.03 -12.24 9.07
CA GLY A 120 9.45 -13.63 9.17
C GLY A 120 10.94 -13.82 9.01
N LEU A 121 11.53 -13.25 7.95
CA LEU A 121 12.97 -13.30 7.71
C LEU A 121 13.76 -12.69 8.87
N ALA A 122 13.33 -11.55 9.40
CA ALA A 122 13.99 -10.87 10.51
C ALA A 122 13.91 -11.69 11.81
N VAL A 123 12.75 -12.25 12.14
CA VAL A 123 12.58 -13.13 13.31
C VAL A 123 13.44 -14.39 13.17
N GLY A 124 13.38 -15.06 12.03
CA GLY A 124 14.19 -16.26 11.75
C GLY A 124 15.69 -15.97 11.82
N GLY A 125 16.14 -14.86 11.21
CA GLY A 125 17.51 -14.37 11.29
C GLY A 125 17.95 -14.05 12.72
N GLY A 126 17.10 -13.37 13.49
CA GLY A 126 17.38 -13.02 14.88
C GLY A 126 17.63 -14.24 15.77
N PHE A 127 16.81 -15.30 15.63
CA PHE A 127 16.99 -16.55 16.37
C PHE A 127 18.23 -17.35 15.96
N LEU A 128 18.67 -17.21 14.70
CA LEU A 128 19.94 -17.80 14.24
C LEU A 128 21.17 -17.09 14.81
N VAL A 129 21.07 -15.79 15.08
CA VAL A 129 22.13 -15.03 15.76
C VAL A 129 22.22 -15.45 17.22
N SER A 130 21.11 -15.34 17.97
CA SER A 130 20.98 -15.91 19.31
C SER A 130 19.55 -15.83 19.84
N PHE A 131 19.22 -16.61 20.86
CA PHE A 131 17.89 -16.61 21.47
C PHE A 131 17.43 -15.23 21.99
N PRO A 132 18.26 -14.44 22.72
CA PRO A 132 17.85 -13.10 23.16
C PRO A 132 17.56 -12.15 22.00
N HIS A 133 18.32 -12.25 20.91
CA HIS A 133 18.14 -11.41 19.73
C HIS A 133 16.83 -11.74 19.01
N GLY A 134 16.53 -13.02 18.80
CA GLY A 134 15.27 -13.46 18.20
C GLY A 134 14.03 -13.03 19.00
N VAL A 135 14.06 -13.17 20.33
CA VAL A 135 12.96 -12.72 21.21
C VAL A 135 12.76 -11.21 21.09
N LEU A 136 13.83 -10.44 21.12
CA LEU A 136 13.75 -8.99 21.00
C LEU A 136 13.21 -8.55 19.63
N THR A 137 13.73 -9.10 18.54
CA THR A 137 13.24 -8.81 17.18
C THR A 137 11.76 -9.11 17.05
N THR A 138 11.30 -10.22 17.64
CA THR A 138 9.88 -10.59 17.66
C THR A 138 9.04 -9.56 18.42
N LEU A 139 9.51 -9.12 19.60
CA LEU A 139 8.80 -8.10 20.39
C LEU A 139 8.76 -6.74 19.70
N ALA A 140 9.88 -6.32 19.10
CA ALA A 140 9.96 -5.08 18.35
C ALA A 140 8.96 -5.08 17.19
N ILE A 141 8.92 -6.17 16.41
CA ILE A 141 7.96 -6.35 15.32
C ILE A 141 6.54 -6.35 15.84
N LEU A 142 6.25 -7.11 16.90
CA LEU A 142 4.90 -7.18 17.48
C LEU A 142 4.36 -5.78 17.83
N PHE A 143 5.19 -4.90 18.40
CA PHE A 143 4.75 -3.57 18.79
C PHE A 143 4.43 -2.64 17.63
N HIS A 144 5.13 -2.75 16.50
CA HIS A 144 4.80 -1.95 15.32
C HIS A 144 3.75 -2.61 14.42
N GLU A 145 3.56 -3.92 14.52
CA GLU A 145 2.59 -4.66 13.71
C GLU A 145 1.17 -4.50 14.22
N ILE A 146 0.97 -4.45 15.55
CA ILE A 146 -0.39 -4.29 16.10
C ILE A 146 -1.06 -3.01 15.57
N PRO A 147 -0.42 -1.82 15.61
CA PRO A 147 -1.01 -0.61 15.01
C PRO A 147 -1.17 -0.73 13.48
N HIS A 148 -0.20 -1.34 12.80
CA HIS A 148 -0.20 -1.49 11.35
C HIS A 148 -1.39 -2.35 10.88
N GLU A 149 -1.56 -3.54 11.46
CA GLU A 149 -2.60 -4.50 11.12
C GLU A 149 -4.01 -4.00 11.46
N VAL A 150 -4.14 -3.11 12.45
CA VAL A 150 -5.40 -2.41 12.74
C VAL A 150 -5.73 -1.41 11.62
N GLY A 151 -4.73 -0.72 11.07
CA GLY A 151 -4.88 0.15 9.91
C GLY A 151 -5.29 -0.62 8.66
N ASP A 152 -4.59 -1.71 8.38
CA ASP A 152 -4.87 -2.61 7.26
C ASP A 152 -6.28 -3.21 7.35
N PHE A 153 -6.69 -3.62 8.54
CA PHE A 153 -8.07 -4.07 8.80
C PHE A 153 -9.10 -2.99 8.46
N ALA A 154 -8.83 -1.73 8.82
CA ALA A 154 -9.70 -0.60 8.48
C ALA A 154 -9.78 -0.36 6.96
N ILE A 155 -8.66 -0.49 6.25
CA ILE A 155 -8.61 -0.40 4.78
C ILE A 155 -9.44 -1.53 4.14
N LEU A 156 -9.34 -2.76 4.65
CA LEU A 156 -10.11 -3.91 4.16
C LEU A 156 -11.62 -3.72 4.35
N LEU A 157 -12.05 -3.28 5.54
CA LEU A 157 -13.46 -2.95 5.78
C LEU A 157 -13.96 -1.85 4.84
N LYS A 158 -13.14 -0.81 4.63
CA LYS A 158 -13.47 0.28 3.69
C LYS A 158 -13.59 -0.23 2.26
N SER A 159 -12.78 -1.21 1.88
CA SER A 159 -12.81 -1.88 0.57
C SER A 159 -13.98 -2.85 0.35
N GLY A 160 -14.81 -3.07 1.37
CA GLY A 160 -16.04 -3.85 1.28
C GLY A 160 -15.93 -5.29 1.77
N PHE A 161 -14.83 -5.66 2.43
CA PHE A 161 -14.71 -6.95 3.10
C PHE A 161 -15.60 -6.98 4.36
N SER A 162 -16.18 -8.14 4.67
CA SER A 162 -16.81 -8.33 5.99
C SER A 162 -15.72 -8.43 7.07
N ARG A 163 -16.11 -8.24 8.33
CA ARG A 163 -15.17 -8.34 9.48
C ARG A 163 -14.46 -9.70 9.53
N TRP A 164 -15.19 -10.76 9.21
CA TRP A 164 -14.64 -12.11 9.20
C TRP A 164 -13.75 -12.35 7.97
N ASP A 165 -14.14 -11.87 6.79
CA ASP A 165 -13.32 -12.00 5.59
C ASP A 165 -12.01 -11.21 5.71
N ALA A 166 -12.07 -10.00 6.26
CA ALA A 166 -10.90 -9.17 6.53
C ALA A 166 -9.95 -9.85 7.53
N ALA A 167 -10.49 -10.38 8.64
CA ALA A 167 -9.68 -11.11 9.62
C ALA A 167 -9.04 -12.37 9.01
N LEU A 168 -9.79 -13.14 8.22
CA LEU A 168 -9.26 -14.35 7.57
C LEU A 168 -8.20 -14.01 6.51
N ALA A 169 -8.41 -12.95 5.74
CA ALA A 169 -7.44 -12.48 4.76
C ALA A 169 -6.13 -12.04 5.43
N GLN A 170 -6.20 -11.36 6.57
CA GLN A 170 -5.02 -10.97 7.36
C GLN A 170 -4.30 -12.17 7.99
N ILE A 171 -5.03 -13.19 8.45
CA ILE A 171 -4.39 -14.45 8.87
C ILE A 171 -3.69 -15.13 7.69
N ALA A 172 -4.26 -15.05 6.49
CA ALA A 172 -3.64 -15.60 5.29
C ALA A 172 -2.35 -14.85 4.92
N THR A 173 -2.30 -13.51 5.03
CA THR A 173 -1.07 -12.74 4.80
C THR A 173 -0.01 -13.03 5.86
N ALA A 174 -0.40 -13.23 7.14
CA ALA A 174 0.51 -13.61 8.22
C ALA A 174 1.23 -14.95 7.96
N SER A 175 0.65 -15.86 7.18
CA SER A 175 1.32 -17.11 6.78
C SER A 175 2.61 -16.86 5.97
N ALA A 176 2.69 -15.73 5.26
CA ALA A 176 3.91 -15.32 4.56
C ALA A 176 5.07 -15.10 5.54
N GLY A 177 4.81 -14.66 6.77
CA GLY A 177 5.84 -14.54 7.81
C GLY A 177 6.40 -15.88 8.27
N ILE A 178 5.57 -16.93 8.32
CA ILE A 178 6.06 -18.29 8.57
C ILE A 178 7.00 -18.71 7.43
N VAL A 179 6.61 -18.46 6.19
CA VAL A 179 7.45 -18.75 5.01
C VAL A 179 8.77 -17.98 5.06
N GLY A 180 8.74 -16.70 5.46
CA GLY A 180 9.93 -15.88 5.67
C GLY A 180 10.88 -16.46 6.72
N ALA A 181 10.35 -16.83 7.89
CA ALA A 181 11.16 -17.43 8.96
C ALA A 181 11.79 -18.75 8.54
N VAL A 182 11.03 -19.62 7.88
CA VAL A 182 11.54 -20.88 7.31
C VAL A 182 12.61 -20.61 6.27
N THR A 183 12.42 -19.60 5.42
CA THR A 183 13.41 -19.19 4.40
C THR A 183 14.72 -18.73 5.04
N ALA A 184 14.65 -17.92 6.11
CA ALA A 184 15.83 -17.48 6.86
C ALA A 184 16.60 -18.68 7.45
N VAL A 185 15.89 -19.62 8.06
CA VAL A 185 16.50 -20.84 8.64
C VAL A 185 17.06 -21.76 7.56
N ALA A 186 16.31 -22.02 6.49
CA ALA A 186 16.74 -22.91 5.40
C ALA A 186 17.99 -22.38 4.68
N LEU A 187 18.10 -21.06 4.51
CA LEU A 187 19.23 -20.42 3.85
C LEU A 187 20.39 -20.09 4.79
N SER A 188 20.24 -20.29 6.11
CA SER A 188 21.29 -20.01 7.10
C SER A 188 22.58 -20.83 6.90
N GLY A 189 22.46 -22.05 6.37
CA GLY A 189 23.61 -22.91 6.02
C GLY A 189 24.34 -22.49 4.75
N ALA A 190 23.73 -21.67 3.90
CA ALA A 190 24.33 -21.09 2.70
C ALA A 190 24.83 -19.66 3.02
N THR A 191 25.92 -19.60 3.78
CA THR A 191 26.66 -18.41 4.24
C THR A 191 26.40 -17.05 3.55
N SER A 192 26.22 -16.05 4.44
CA SER A 192 26.39 -14.59 4.32
C SER A 192 25.51 -13.74 3.38
N ASN A 193 24.62 -14.31 2.56
CA ASN A 193 23.97 -13.51 1.50
C ASN A 193 22.45 -13.34 1.61
N VAL A 194 21.78 -13.88 2.63
CA VAL A 194 20.31 -13.79 2.74
C VAL A 194 19.86 -12.34 2.90
N GLU A 195 20.42 -11.60 3.87
CA GLU A 195 20.10 -10.18 4.08
C GLU A 195 20.39 -9.34 2.83
N SER A 196 21.52 -9.59 2.16
CA SER A 196 21.87 -8.89 0.91
C SER A 196 20.82 -9.15 -0.19
N ARG A 197 20.37 -10.40 -0.35
CA ARG A 197 19.39 -10.81 -1.37
C ARG A 197 17.97 -10.35 -1.09
N THR A 198 17.62 -10.07 0.16
CA THR A 198 16.28 -9.62 0.57
C THR A 198 16.22 -8.13 0.91
N SER A 199 17.35 -7.43 0.85
CA SER A 199 17.49 -6.00 1.20
C SER A 199 16.60 -5.05 0.38
N TRP A 200 16.15 -5.46 -0.80
CA TRP A 200 15.27 -4.68 -1.67
C TRP A 200 13.79 -4.80 -1.30
N ILE A 201 13.38 -5.87 -0.61
CA ILE A 201 11.97 -6.17 -0.35
C ILE A 201 11.38 -5.12 0.59
N LEU A 202 12.06 -4.78 1.69
CA LEU A 202 11.61 -3.77 2.65
C LEU A 202 11.36 -2.39 2.01
N PRO A 203 12.32 -1.75 1.31
CA PRO A 203 12.06 -0.47 0.66
C PRO A 203 10.99 -0.58 -0.42
N PHE A 204 10.93 -1.69 -1.17
CA PHE A 204 9.88 -1.93 -2.15
C PHE A 204 8.48 -1.96 -1.49
N THR A 205 8.30 -2.72 -0.42
CA THR A 205 7.04 -2.82 0.33
C THR A 205 6.65 -1.47 0.92
N ALA A 206 7.61 -0.70 1.47
CA ALA A 206 7.37 0.65 1.97
C ALA A 206 6.84 1.60 0.87
N GLY A 207 7.34 1.49 -0.36
CA GLY A 207 6.81 2.20 -1.52
C GLY A 207 5.36 1.80 -1.86
N GLY A 208 5.03 0.52 -1.72
CA GLY A 208 3.67 0.00 -1.87
C GLY A 208 2.71 0.56 -0.82
N PHE A 209 3.07 0.52 0.47
CA PHE A 209 2.24 1.13 1.53
C PHE A 209 2.09 2.64 1.38
N LEU A 210 3.15 3.34 0.94
CA LEU A 210 3.06 4.76 0.61
C LEU A 210 2.02 5.04 -0.46
N HIS A 211 1.99 4.22 -1.52
CA HIS A 211 0.94 4.30 -2.56
C HIS A 211 -0.46 4.14 -1.97
N ILE A 212 -0.66 3.09 -1.16
CA ILE A 212 -1.96 2.78 -0.54
C ILE A 212 -2.40 3.94 0.36
N ALA A 213 -1.51 4.48 1.20
CA ALA A 213 -1.80 5.61 2.07
C ALA A 213 -2.20 6.86 1.25
N LEU A 214 -1.48 7.15 0.15
CA LEU A 214 -1.76 8.30 -0.71
C LEU A 214 -3.09 8.18 -1.48
N VAL A 215 -3.49 6.98 -1.88
CA VAL A 215 -4.72 6.77 -2.68
C VAL A 215 -5.94 6.52 -1.81
N THR A 216 -5.79 5.94 -0.61
CA THR A 216 -6.94 5.57 0.23
C THR A 216 -7.17 6.45 1.44
N VAL A 217 -6.11 6.91 2.11
CA VAL A 217 -6.21 7.64 3.39
C VAL A 217 -6.08 9.14 3.16
N LEU A 218 -5.10 9.58 2.37
CA LEU A 218 -4.85 10.99 2.13
C LEU A 218 -6.08 11.76 1.57
N PRO A 219 -6.85 11.24 0.60
CA PRO A 219 -8.00 11.98 0.06
C PRO A 219 -9.10 12.20 1.09
N ASP A 220 -9.29 11.26 2.02
CA ASP A 220 -10.25 11.39 3.11
C ASP A 220 -9.80 12.46 4.11
N LEU A 221 -8.50 12.48 4.44
CA LEU A 221 -7.93 13.51 5.32
C LEU A 221 -8.08 14.93 4.74
N LEU A 222 -7.96 15.07 3.42
CA LEU A 222 -8.07 16.35 2.72
C LEU A 222 -9.52 16.80 2.48
N GLN A 223 -10.50 15.89 2.57
CA GLN A 223 -11.93 16.21 2.38
C GLN A 223 -12.62 16.67 3.68
N GLU A 224 -11.93 16.63 4.81
CA GLU A 224 -12.47 17.07 6.10
C GLU A 224 -12.61 18.60 6.14
N GLU A 225 -13.86 19.11 6.20
CA GLU A 225 -14.14 20.55 6.16
C GLU A 225 -13.99 21.22 7.53
N ASN A 226 -14.03 20.46 8.64
CA ASN A 226 -13.89 21.01 9.98
C ASN A 226 -12.41 21.22 10.33
N PRO A 227 -11.95 22.47 10.55
CA PRO A 227 -10.54 22.75 10.81
C PRO A 227 -10.02 22.14 12.11
N LYS A 228 -10.90 21.89 13.11
CA LYS A 228 -10.50 21.25 14.37
C LYS A 228 -10.23 19.76 14.19
N GLU A 229 -11.10 19.08 13.44
CA GLU A 229 -10.93 17.66 13.13
C GLU A 229 -9.75 17.45 12.18
N SER A 230 -9.57 18.32 11.18
CA SER A 230 -8.39 18.31 10.31
C SER A 230 -7.09 18.48 11.10
N LEU A 231 -7.06 19.39 12.09
CA LEU A 231 -5.90 19.54 12.98
C LEU A 231 -5.68 18.30 13.84
N LEU A 232 -6.75 17.66 14.33
CA LEU A 232 -6.67 16.42 15.11
C LEU A 232 -6.14 15.26 14.27
N HIS A 233 -6.58 15.13 13.02
CA HIS A 233 -6.06 14.15 12.08
C HIS A 233 -4.58 14.38 11.76
N LEU A 234 -4.18 15.64 11.55
CA LEU A 234 -2.77 15.99 11.34
C LEU A 234 -1.92 15.69 12.59
N ALA A 235 -2.42 16.03 13.78
CA ALA A 235 -1.75 15.72 15.04
C ALA A 235 -1.63 14.21 15.27
N SER A 236 -2.67 13.44 14.94
CA SER A 236 -2.65 11.98 14.99
C SER A 236 -1.63 11.39 14.01
N LEU A 237 -1.56 11.90 12.78
CA LEU A 237 -0.57 11.49 11.78
C LEU A 237 0.86 11.76 12.27
N LEU A 238 1.13 12.99 12.75
CA LEU A 238 2.44 13.36 13.31
C LEU A 238 2.77 12.53 14.55
N GLY A 239 1.78 12.25 15.39
CA GLY A 239 1.91 11.37 16.55
C GLY A 239 2.30 9.95 16.14
N GLY A 240 1.64 9.38 15.14
CA GLY A 240 1.98 8.07 14.57
C GLY A 240 3.41 8.03 14.03
N ILE A 241 3.80 9.03 13.23
CA ILE A 241 5.19 9.17 12.74
C ILE A 241 6.17 9.26 13.92
N GLY A 242 5.84 10.04 14.95
CA GLY A 242 6.65 10.17 16.16
C GLY A 242 6.81 8.86 16.93
N ILE A 243 5.75 8.07 17.06
CA ILE A 243 5.79 6.74 17.70
C ILE A 243 6.70 5.81 16.89
N MET A 244 6.55 5.77 15.57
CA MET A 244 7.42 4.95 14.71
C MET A 244 8.88 5.37 14.80
N ALA A 245 9.17 6.67 14.81
CA ALA A 245 10.52 7.19 15.00
C ALA A 245 11.10 6.80 16.38
N ALA A 246 10.29 6.87 17.44
CA ALA A 246 10.69 6.44 18.78
C ALA A 246 11.01 4.94 18.85
N LEU A 247 10.19 4.08 18.22
CA LEU A 247 10.44 2.64 18.13
C LEU A 247 11.77 2.35 17.39
N ILE A 248 12.06 3.08 16.32
CA ILE A 248 13.35 2.98 15.60
C ILE A 248 14.50 3.42 16.51
N MET A 249 14.37 4.52 17.24
CA MET A 249 15.41 4.98 18.16
C MET A 249 15.65 3.96 19.29
N VAL A 250 14.60 3.38 19.86
CA VAL A 250 14.71 2.38 20.93
C VAL A 250 15.37 1.10 20.42
N SER A 251 14.94 0.59 19.27
CA SER A 251 15.57 -0.59 18.66
C SER A 251 17.03 -0.36 18.31
N SER A 252 17.37 0.80 17.74
CA SER A 252 18.75 1.16 17.38
C SER A 252 19.66 1.36 18.59
N TRP A 253 19.16 2.05 19.63
CA TRP A 253 19.87 2.24 20.90
C TRP A 253 20.15 0.89 21.55
N TRP A 254 19.15 0.00 21.57
CA TRP A 254 19.31 -1.32 22.15
C TRP A 254 20.33 -2.18 21.40
N GLN A 255 20.29 -2.19 20.07
CA GLN A 255 21.28 -2.88 19.24
C GLN A 255 22.71 -2.43 19.58
N SER A 256 22.89 -1.14 19.91
CA SER A 256 24.19 -0.56 20.26
C SER A 256 24.65 -0.84 21.70
N VAL A 257 23.75 -1.27 22.58
CA VAL A 257 24.05 -1.57 24.00
C VAL A 257 24.28 -3.07 24.22
N VAL A 258 23.63 -3.92 23.41
CA VAL A 258 23.66 -5.38 23.56
C VAL A 258 24.62 -6.07 22.59
N CYS A 259 24.90 -5.49 21.41
CA CYS A 259 25.95 -5.93 20.48
C CYS A 259 27.20 -5.06 20.62
#